data_AF-A0A7C1M4F9-F1
#
_entry.id   AF-A0A7C1M4F9-F1
#
_cell.length_a   1.000
_cell.length_b   1.000
_cell.length_c   1.000
_cell.angle_alpha   90.00
_cell.angle_beta   90.00
_cell.angle_gamma   90.00
#
_symmetry.space_group_name_H-M   'P 1'
#
loop_
_entity.id
_entity.type
_entity.pdbx_description
1 polymer ?
#
loop_
_entity_poly.entity_id
_entity_poly.type
_entity_poly.pdbx_seq_one_letter_code
_entity_poly.pdbx_strand_id
1 'polypeptide(L)'
;MLGELLGQSIRRHPGQDCFERIEEIRAAAKSDRRQESGSGQRLVNLLGKLSDDELLPVTRAFNQFLNLANLAEQYHGIRRRRDHPSDLMVEPLDGVFERLKNSGVSSDALHKCVADLRVEFVLTAHPTEVARRTMIMKYDDMSECLARLDHDDLLPAERETIIERLSRLVAEAWHTDEIRHERPTAVDEAKWGFAVIENSLWQALPRFLDNLDRSLQDATGKGLPLQASPVRIASWMGGDRDGNPNVTHQVTRKVFLLGRWMAADLFLRDIQSLRAELSMWQGSDELRALAGDSREPYRQVLAELRDKLIRTRDWAEASLNNEPAETTGILFENESLTAPLELCYRSLVECGLEHIAKGGLLDSIRRAHTFGLPLIRLDIRQEATRHAEAVAEMVEYLGLGDYLSWGEDE
;
A
#
# COMPACT_ATOMS: atom_id res chain seq x y z
N MET A 1 -24.84 -10.38 -11.38
CA MET A 1 -24.41 -9.00 -11.66
C MET A 1 -23.06 -8.90 -12.36
N LEU A 2 -21.89 -8.96 -11.68
CA LEU A 2 -20.59 -8.70 -12.36
C LEU A 2 -20.33 -9.60 -13.58
N GLY A 3 -20.62 -10.91 -13.45
CA GLY A 3 -20.51 -11.83 -14.58
C GLY A 3 -21.47 -11.54 -15.73
N GLU A 4 -22.65 -10.96 -15.46
CA GLU A 4 -23.60 -10.55 -16.50
C GLU A 4 -23.10 -9.31 -17.24
N LEU A 5 -22.53 -8.34 -16.52
CA LEU A 5 -21.91 -7.15 -17.10
C LEU A 5 -20.73 -7.54 -18.01
N LEU A 6 -19.87 -8.45 -17.55
CA LEU A 6 -18.79 -8.98 -18.38
C LEU A 6 -19.33 -9.71 -19.60
N GLY A 7 -20.36 -10.53 -19.43
CA GLY A 7 -21.04 -11.21 -20.54
C GLY A 7 -21.60 -10.23 -21.59
N GLN A 8 -22.19 -9.11 -21.15
CA GLN A 8 -22.63 -8.05 -22.07
C GLN A 8 -21.48 -7.43 -22.85
N SER A 9 -20.33 -7.19 -22.21
CA SER A 9 -19.13 -6.69 -22.88
C SER A 9 -18.61 -7.68 -23.92
N ILE A 10 -18.51 -8.97 -23.58
CA ILE A 10 -18.05 -10.03 -24.50
C ILE A 10 -18.98 -10.16 -25.71
N ARG A 11 -20.31 -10.09 -25.50
CA ARG A 11 -21.29 -10.15 -26.60
C ARG A 11 -21.15 -8.98 -27.58
N ARG A 12 -20.82 -7.78 -27.08
CA ARG A 12 -20.58 -6.59 -27.91
C ARG A 12 -19.25 -6.68 -28.64
N HIS A 13 -18.22 -7.18 -27.97
CA HIS A 13 -16.91 -7.44 -28.56
C HIS A 13 -16.18 -8.51 -27.74
N PRO A 14 -15.72 -9.62 -28.35
CA PRO A 14 -15.60 -9.86 -29.79
C PRO A 14 -16.90 -10.30 -30.49
N GLY A 15 -17.96 -10.71 -29.78
CA GLY A 15 -19.23 -11.09 -30.41
C GLY A 15 -19.98 -12.21 -29.68
N GLN A 16 -21.18 -12.53 -30.19
CA GLN A 16 -22.06 -13.55 -29.62
C GLN A 16 -21.45 -14.96 -29.66
N ASP A 17 -20.81 -15.34 -30.76
CA ASP A 17 -20.22 -16.69 -30.92
C ASP A 17 -19.14 -16.99 -29.88
N CYS A 18 -18.30 -15.99 -29.58
CA CYS A 18 -17.27 -16.11 -28.55
C CYS A 18 -17.89 -16.24 -27.15
N PHE A 19 -18.95 -15.47 -26.86
CA PHE A 19 -19.68 -15.60 -25.60
C PHE A 19 -20.27 -17.01 -25.43
N GLU A 20 -20.90 -17.55 -26.46
CA GLU A 20 -21.47 -18.90 -26.45
C GLU A 20 -20.38 -19.96 -26.22
N ARG A 21 -19.24 -19.84 -26.90
CA ARG A 21 -18.08 -20.71 -26.69
C ARG A 21 -17.59 -20.69 -25.23
N ILE A 22 -17.47 -19.51 -24.62
CA ILE A 22 -17.02 -19.37 -23.22
C ILE A 22 -18.03 -20.03 -22.26
N GLU A 23 -19.33 -19.83 -22.49
CA GLU A 23 -20.37 -20.48 -21.67
C GLU A 23 -20.39 -22.00 -21.85
N GLU A 24 -20.18 -22.52 -23.06
CA GLU A 24 -20.04 -23.96 -23.31
C GLU A 24 -18.87 -24.57 -22.52
N ILE A 25 -17.71 -23.91 -22.54
CA ILE A 25 -16.52 -24.34 -21.79
C ILE A 25 -16.80 -24.30 -20.28
N ARG A 26 -17.44 -23.24 -19.78
CA ARG A 26 -17.79 -23.12 -18.35
C ARG A 26 -18.78 -24.20 -17.92
N ALA A 27 -19.80 -24.47 -18.73
CA ALA A 27 -20.80 -25.49 -18.47
C ALA A 27 -20.18 -26.90 -18.44
N ALA A 28 -19.26 -27.18 -19.37
CA ALA A 28 -18.48 -28.42 -19.37
C ALA A 28 -17.64 -28.56 -18.10
N ALA A 29 -16.85 -27.54 -17.75
CA ALA A 29 -16.01 -27.55 -16.54
C ALA A 29 -16.83 -27.73 -15.24
N LYS A 30 -18.00 -27.10 -15.14
CA LYS A 30 -18.90 -27.25 -13.98
C LYS A 30 -19.51 -28.65 -13.89
N SER A 31 -19.83 -29.25 -15.04
CA SER A 31 -20.38 -30.60 -15.12
C SER A 31 -19.33 -31.64 -14.71
N ASP A 32 -18.10 -31.49 -15.21
CA ASP A 32 -16.97 -32.36 -14.87
C ASP A 32 -16.63 -32.30 -13.37
N ARG A 33 -16.66 -31.11 -12.75
CA ARG A 33 -16.40 -30.95 -11.30
C ARG A 33 -17.46 -31.65 -10.41
N ARG A 34 -18.67 -31.88 -10.93
CA ARG A 34 -19.79 -32.50 -10.18
C ARG A 34 -19.84 -34.02 -10.30
N GLN A 35 -19.11 -34.61 -11.24
CA GLN A 35 -19.06 -36.06 -11.42
C GLN A 35 -17.74 -36.59 -10.83
N GLU A 36 -17.82 -37.40 -9.77
CA GLU A 36 -16.65 -38.02 -9.11
C GLU A 36 -15.91 -39.05 -9.97
N SER A 37 -16.38 -39.35 -11.18
CA SER A 37 -15.76 -40.35 -12.06
C SER A 37 -15.99 -40.08 -13.56
N GLY A 38 -14.97 -39.51 -14.22
CA GLY A 38 -14.64 -39.70 -15.65
C GLY A 38 -15.69 -39.19 -16.67
N SER A 39 -15.40 -38.26 -17.56
CA SER A 39 -14.14 -37.97 -18.24
C SER A 39 -14.21 -36.52 -18.69
N GLY A 40 -13.19 -35.71 -18.38
CA GLY A 40 -13.05 -34.37 -18.94
C GLY A 40 -12.89 -34.35 -20.47
N GLN A 41 -13.23 -35.43 -21.17
CA GLN A 41 -13.15 -35.59 -22.61
C GLN A 41 -13.99 -34.54 -23.32
N ARG A 42 -15.15 -34.13 -22.76
CA ARG A 42 -15.93 -33.03 -23.33
C ARG A 42 -15.17 -31.72 -23.27
N LEU A 43 -14.59 -31.38 -22.11
CA LEU A 43 -13.79 -30.17 -21.94
C LEU A 43 -12.53 -30.20 -22.82
N VAL A 44 -11.80 -31.32 -22.82
CA VAL A 44 -10.62 -31.54 -23.67
C VAL A 44 -10.96 -31.39 -25.15
N ASN A 45 -12.07 -31.96 -25.61
CA ASN A 45 -12.50 -31.83 -27.00
C ASN A 45 -12.91 -30.39 -27.36
N LEU A 46 -13.51 -29.64 -26.43
CA LEU A 46 -13.85 -28.24 -26.65
C LEU A 46 -12.59 -27.38 -26.72
N LEU A 47 -11.64 -27.57 -25.80
CA LEU A 47 -10.37 -26.85 -25.78
C LEU A 47 -9.50 -27.18 -27.00
N GLY A 48 -9.47 -28.45 -27.42
CA GLY A 48 -8.72 -28.89 -28.60
C GLY A 48 -9.29 -28.44 -29.94
N LYS A 49 -10.49 -27.82 -29.96
CA LYS A 49 -11.13 -27.26 -31.16
C LYS A 49 -11.00 -25.74 -31.26
N LEU A 50 -10.38 -25.08 -30.27
CA LEU A 50 -10.16 -23.65 -30.30
C LEU A 50 -9.13 -23.31 -31.38
N SER A 51 -9.43 -22.32 -32.22
CA SER A 51 -8.43 -21.75 -33.12
C SER A 51 -7.48 -20.81 -32.37
N ASP A 52 -6.32 -20.51 -32.97
CA ASP A 52 -5.34 -19.58 -32.38
C ASP A 52 -5.95 -18.20 -32.07
N ASP A 53 -6.86 -17.72 -32.92
CA ASP A 53 -7.59 -16.45 -32.72
C ASP A 53 -8.61 -16.50 -31.57
N GLU A 54 -9.11 -17.70 -31.21
CA GLU A 54 -10.04 -17.91 -30.10
C GLU A 54 -9.31 -18.08 -28.75
N LEU A 55 -8.05 -18.54 -28.74
CA LEU A 55 -7.30 -18.83 -27.51
C LEU A 55 -7.19 -17.61 -26.59
N LEU A 56 -6.84 -16.46 -27.16
CA LEU A 56 -6.61 -15.24 -26.39
C LEU A 56 -7.91 -14.67 -25.78
N PRO A 57 -9.01 -14.46 -26.55
CA PRO A 57 -10.29 -14.03 -25.98
C PRO A 57 -10.84 -14.98 -24.92
N VAL A 58 -10.74 -16.29 -25.12
CA VAL A 58 -11.23 -17.29 -24.16
C VAL A 58 -10.41 -17.23 -22.87
N THR A 59 -9.09 -17.21 -22.96
CA THR A 59 -8.21 -17.13 -21.79
C THR A 59 -8.42 -15.84 -21.00
N ARG A 60 -8.53 -14.70 -21.71
CA ARG A 60 -8.83 -13.39 -21.10
C ARG A 60 -10.18 -13.40 -20.40
N ALA A 61 -11.21 -14.00 -21.01
CA ALA A 61 -12.53 -14.08 -20.38
C ALA A 61 -12.46 -14.81 -19.05
N PHE A 62 -11.86 -16.01 -19.00
CA PHE A 62 -11.73 -16.76 -17.74
C PHE A 62 -10.89 -16.02 -16.70
N ASN A 63 -9.83 -15.32 -17.10
CA ASN A 63 -9.05 -14.46 -16.21
C ASN A 63 -9.93 -13.35 -15.61
N GLN A 64 -10.71 -12.63 -16.43
CA GLN A 64 -11.62 -11.59 -15.93
C GLN A 64 -12.75 -12.12 -15.06
N PHE A 65 -13.32 -13.28 -15.39
CA PHE A 65 -14.31 -13.92 -14.51
C PHE A 65 -13.72 -14.24 -13.14
N LEU A 66 -12.47 -14.72 -13.09
CA LEU A 66 -11.76 -14.97 -11.84
C LEU A 66 -11.48 -13.67 -11.07
N ASN A 67 -10.97 -12.62 -11.73
CA ASN A 67 -10.69 -11.34 -11.08
C ASN A 67 -11.95 -10.69 -10.51
N LEU A 68 -13.07 -10.71 -11.25
CA LEU A 68 -14.36 -10.20 -10.78
C LEU A 68 -14.95 -11.07 -9.65
N ALA A 69 -14.72 -12.38 -9.67
CA ALA A 69 -15.12 -13.26 -8.57
C ALA A 69 -14.30 -12.97 -7.30
N ASN A 70 -12.99 -12.82 -7.43
CA ASN A 70 -12.10 -12.43 -6.34
C ASN A 70 -12.49 -11.07 -5.76
N LEU A 71 -12.80 -10.10 -6.62
CA LEU A 71 -13.28 -8.78 -6.21
C LEU A 71 -14.60 -8.88 -5.40
N ALA A 72 -15.56 -9.68 -5.88
CA ALA A 72 -16.81 -9.89 -5.17
C ALA A 72 -16.61 -10.59 -3.82
N GLU A 73 -15.71 -11.57 -3.75
CA GLU A 73 -15.37 -12.28 -2.51
C GLU A 73 -14.66 -11.36 -1.49
N GLN A 74 -13.70 -10.56 -1.95
CA GLN A 74 -13.01 -9.55 -1.12
C GLN A 74 -14.01 -8.52 -0.58
N TYR A 75 -14.89 -8.00 -1.45
CA TYR A 75 -15.94 -7.08 -1.04
C TYR A 75 -16.91 -7.73 -0.02
N HIS A 76 -17.35 -8.97 -0.27
CA HIS A 76 -18.21 -9.71 0.65
C HIS A 76 -17.56 -9.91 2.02
N GLY A 77 -16.25 -10.14 2.06
CA GLY A 77 -15.47 -10.20 3.31
C GLY A 77 -15.49 -8.88 4.08
N ILE A 78 -15.35 -7.75 3.39
CA ILE A 78 -15.42 -6.41 4.01
C ILE A 78 -16.84 -6.10 4.50
N ARG A 79 -17.87 -6.41 3.71
CA ARG A 79 -19.28 -6.23 4.09
C ARG A 79 -19.62 -7.04 5.34
N ARG A 80 -19.26 -8.33 5.40
CA ARG A 80 -19.53 -9.16 6.57
C ARG A 80 -18.87 -8.63 7.84
N ARG A 81 -17.68 -8.02 7.75
CA ARG A 81 -17.07 -7.32 8.90
C ARG A 81 -17.94 -6.19 9.45
N ARG A 82 -18.71 -5.50 8.61
CA ARG A 82 -19.61 -4.40 9.04
C ARG A 82 -20.89 -4.93 9.68
N ASP A 83 -21.52 -5.93 9.07
CA ASP A 83 -22.84 -6.38 9.51
C ASP A 83 -22.80 -7.39 10.66
N HIS A 84 -21.79 -8.27 10.71
CA HIS A 84 -21.73 -9.39 11.66
C HIS A 84 -20.29 -9.62 12.20
N PRO A 85 -19.81 -8.80 13.16
CA PRO A 85 -18.46 -8.92 13.73
C PRO A 85 -18.20 -10.26 14.44
N SER A 86 -19.25 -10.94 14.90
CA SER A 86 -19.19 -12.23 15.59
C SER A 86 -18.91 -13.42 14.67
N ASP A 87 -19.12 -13.29 13.36
CA ASP A 87 -18.88 -14.33 12.36
C ASP A 87 -17.42 -14.35 11.86
N LEU A 88 -16.55 -13.54 12.46
CA LEU A 88 -15.16 -13.40 12.07
C LEU A 88 -14.30 -14.55 12.61
N MET A 89 -13.38 -15.04 11.78
CA MET A 89 -12.27 -15.89 12.23
C MET A 89 -11.18 -15.10 13.01
N VAL A 90 -11.28 -13.77 13.07
CA VAL A 90 -10.29 -12.88 13.70
C VAL A 90 -10.94 -12.14 14.87
N GLU A 91 -10.39 -12.35 16.06
CA GLU A 91 -10.81 -11.71 17.31
C GLU A 91 -10.55 -10.18 17.26
N PRO A 92 -11.52 -9.33 17.62
CA PRO A 92 -11.31 -7.89 17.76
C PRO A 92 -10.29 -7.54 18.85
N LEU A 93 -9.63 -6.38 18.73
CA LEU A 93 -8.59 -5.93 19.67
C LEU A 93 -9.12 -5.83 21.11
N ASP A 94 -10.34 -5.32 21.30
CA ASP A 94 -10.98 -5.22 22.62
C ASP A 94 -11.12 -6.61 23.28
N GLY A 95 -11.50 -7.62 22.49
CA GLY A 95 -11.62 -9.01 22.96
C GLY A 95 -10.26 -9.57 23.39
N VAL A 96 -9.22 -9.33 22.60
CA VAL A 96 -7.85 -9.75 22.93
C VAL A 96 -7.38 -9.09 24.24
N PHE A 97 -7.58 -7.79 24.40
CA PHE A 97 -7.16 -7.05 25.60
C PHE A 97 -7.92 -7.47 26.85
N GLU A 98 -9.24 -7.64 26.76
CA GLU A 98 -10.04 -8.16 27.86
C GLU A 98 -9.63 -9.59 28.24
N ARG A 99 -9.34 -10.46 27.28
CA ARG A 99 -8.82 -11.81 27.55
C ARG A 99 -7.47 -11.76 28.27
N LEU A 100 -6.57 -10.87 27.87
CA LEU A 100 -5.26 -10.71 28.52
C LEU A 100 -5.41 -10.20 29.96
N LYS A 101 -6.30 -9.21 30.19
CA LYS A 101 -6.62 -8.73 31.55
C LYS A 101 -7.22 -9.84 32.42
N ASN A 102 -8.16 -10.61 31.89
CA ASN A 102 -8.76 -11.76 32.57
C ASN A 102 -7.75 -12.88 32.87
N SER A 103 -6.65 -12.94 32.11
CA SER A 103 -5.54 -13.87 32.35
C SER A 103 -4.50 -13.34 33.35
N GLY A 104 -4.74 -12.17 33.96
CA GLY A 104 -3.87 -11.59 35.00
C GLY A 104 -2.82 -10.59 34.49
N VAL A 105 -2.86 -10.18 33.22
CA VAL A 105 -1.96 -9.14 32.70
C VAL A 105 -2.41 -7.78 33.23
N SER A 106 -1.53 -7.09 33.97
CA SER A 106 -1.81 -5.74 34.47
C SER A 106 -1.94 -4.72 33.32
N SER A 107 -2.75 -3.68 33.53
CA SER A 107 -2.94 -2.59 32.54
C SER A 107 -1.63 -1.91 32.15
N ASP A 108 -0.70 -1.70 33.10
CA ASP A 108 0.60 -1.09 32.80
C ASP A 108 1.49 -2.00 31.95
N ALA A 109 1.51 -3.31 32.23
CA ALA A 109 2.24 -4.27 31.42
C ALA A 109 1.67 -4.38 30.00
N LEU A 110 0.34 -4.36 29.87
CA LEU A 110 -0.33 -4.35 28.57
C LEU A 110 0.01 -3.09 27.77
N HIS A 111 -0.12 -1.91 28.40
CA HIS A 111 0.23 -0.62 27.77
C HIS A 111 1.67 -0.61 27.27
N LYS A 112 2.62 -1.01 28.13
CA LYS A 112 4.04 -1.08 27.75
C LYS A 112 4.28 -2.04 26.59
N CYS A 113 3.68 -3.23 26.62
CA CYS A 113 3.80 -4.22 25.55
C CYS A 113 3.33 -3.66 24.20
N VAL A 114 2.18 -3.00 24.18
CA VAL A 114 1.62 -2.41 22.95
C VAL A 114 2.43 -1.20 22.48
N ALA A 115 2.93 -0.37 23.41
CA ALA A 115 3.79 0.77 23.08
C ALA A 115 5.15 0.34 22.48
N ASP A 116 5.70 -0.78 22.96
CA ASP A 116 6.98 -1.34 22.51
C ASP A 116 6.84 -2.32 21.32
N LEU A 117 5.61 -2.65 20.91
CA LEU A 117 5.32 -3.59 19.83
C LEU A 117 6.00 -3.14 18.54
N ARG A 118 6.55 -4.09 17.77
CA ARG A 118 7.12 -3.84 16.44
C ARG A 118 6.82 -5.02 15.53
N VAL A 119 6.04 -4.77 14.50
CA VAL A 119 5.73 -5.71 13.41
C VAL A 119 6.19 -5.06 12.12
N GLU A 120 7.08 -5.72 11.40
CA GLU A 120 7.64 -5.23 10.14
C GLU A 120 7.11 -6.06 8.97
N PHE A 121 6.44 -5.41 8.03
CA PHE A 121 5.98 -6.02 6.78
C PHE A 121 6.96 -5.68 5.66
N VAL A 122 7.56 -6.71 5.08
CA VAL A 122 8.51 -6.58 3.97
C VAL A 122 7.77 -6.82 2.67
N LEU A 123 7.63 -5.77 1.86
CA LEU A 123 7.03 -5.87 0.54
C LEU A 123 8.02 -6.49 -0.45
N THR A 124 7.59 -7.56 -1.12
CA THR A 124 8.37 -8.24 -2.16
C THR A 124 7.76 -8.00 -3.53
N ALA A 125 8.56 -8.08 -4.58
CA ALA A 125 8.04 -8.12 -5.94
C ALA A 125 7.12 -9.35 -6.10
N HIS A 126 5.99 -9.19 -6.77
CA HIS A 126 5.12 -10.32 -7.05
C HIS A 126 5.60 -11.04 -8.32
N PRO A 127 6.07 -12.30 -8.25
CA PRO A 127 6.72 -12.98 -9.37
C PRO A 127 5.80 -13.24 -10.57
N THR A 128 4.49 -13.24 -10.35
CA THR A 128 3.46 -13.58 -11.35
C THR A 128 2.32 -12.56 -11.47
N GLU A 129 2.32 -11.44 -10.74
CA GLU A 129 1.16 -10.54 -10.78
C GLU A 129 1.28 -9.58 -11.96
N VAL A 130 0.58 -9.96 -13.02
CA VAL A 130 0.52 -9.31 -14.32
C VAL A 130 -0.22 -7.97 -14.27
N ALA A 131 -1.01 -7.72 -13.23
CA ALA A 131 -1.93 -6.60 -13.14
C ALA A 131 -1.19 -5.25 -13.23
N ARG A 132 -1.48 -4.50 -14.30
CA ARG A 132 -0.97 -3.13 -14.49
C ARG A 132 -1.63 -2.22 -13.45
N ARG A 133 -0.95 -1.11 -13.07
CA ARG A 133 -1.52 -0.07 -12.19
C ARG A 133 -2.93 0.35 -12.62
N THR A 134 -3.15 0.47 -13.93
CA THR A 134 -4.44 0.83 -14.52
C THR A 134 -5.55 -0.17 -14.21
N MET A 135 -5.24 -1.47 -14.09
CA MET A 135 -6.23 -2.50 -13.73
C MET A 135 -6.56 -2.45 -12.25
N ILE A 136 -5.57 -2.27 -11.38
CA ILE A 136 -5.79 -2.13 -9.93
C ILE A 136 -6.73 -0.95 -9.64
N MET A 137 -6.46 0.22 -10.25
CA MET A 137 -7.34 1.38 -10.09
C MET A 137 -8.78 1.10 -10.57
N LYS A 138 -8.95 0.32 -11.65
CA LYS A 138 -10.28 -0.09 -12.10
C LYS A 138 -10.96 -1.03 -11.11
N TYR A 139 -10.23 -1.97 -10.52
CA TYR A 139 -10.76 -2.88 -9.52
C TYR A 139 -11.13 -2.15 -8.22
N ASP A 140 -10.35 -1.15 -7.80
CA ASP A 140 -10.68 -0.27 -6.67
C ASP A 140 -11.98 0.51 -6.95
N ASP A 141 -12.09 1.16 -8.12
CA ASP A 141 -13.30 1.86 -8.55
C ASP A 141 -14.53 0.92 -8.61
N MET A 142 -14.34 -0.33 -9.07
CA MET A 142 -15.41 -1.33 -9.08
C MET A 142 -15.81 -1.71 -7.66
N SER A 143 -14.85 -1.89 -6.74
CA SER A 143 -15.13 -2.16 -5.32
C SER A 143 -15.91 -1.01 -4.68
N GLU A 144 -15.59 0.24 -5.01
CA GLU A 144 -16.34 1.40 -4.54
C GLU A 144 -17.78 1.41 -5.08
N CYS A 145 -17.97 1.08 -6.35
CA CYS A 145 -19.32 0.94 -6.92
C CYS A 145 -20.13 -0.16 -6.21
N LEU A 146 -19.50 -1.30 -5.89
CA LEU A 146 -20.14 -2.37 -5.11
C LEU A 146 -20.50 -1.90 -3.70
N ALA A 147 -19.60 -1.16 -3.05
CA ALA A 147 -19.84 -0.57 -1.73
C ALA A 147 -21.03 0.39 -1.74
N ARG A 148 -21.13 1.23 -2.77
CA ARG A 148 -22.24 2.17 -2.94
C ARG A 148 -23.55 1.46 -3.21
N LEU A 149 -23.56 0.39 -4.02
CA LEU A 149 -24.76 -0.39 -4.33
C LEU A 149 -25.36 -1.14 -3.14
N ASP A 150 -24.59 -1.26 -2.05
CA ASP A 150 -25.00 -1.97 -0.85
C ASP A 150 -25.80 -1.10 0.14
N HIS A 151 -25.95 0.19 -0.18
CA HIS A 151 -26.79 1.11 0.57
C HIS A 151 -28.27 0.85 0.29
N ASP A 152 -29.04 0.60 1.36
CA ASP A 152 -30.48 0.32 1.29
C ASP A 152 -31.33 1.57 0.98
N ASP A 153 -30.75 2.76 1.05
CA ASP A 153 -31.42 4.07 0.90
C ASP A 153 -31.27 4.71 -0.48
N LEU A 154 -30.71 3.99 -1.46
CA LEU A 154 -30.51 4.50 -2.82
C LEU A 154 -31.83 4.74 -3.58
N LEU A 155 -31.94 5.90 -4.21
CA LEU A 155 -33.00 6.15 -5.20
C LEU A 155 -32.78 5.29 -6.46
N PRO A 156 -33.85 4.91 -7.19
CA PRO A 156 -33.72 4.11 -8.41
C PRO A 156 -32.74 4.69 -9.45
N ALA A 157 -32.77 6.01 -9.66
CA ALA A 157 -31.89 6.71 -10.60
C ALA A 157 -30.41 6.71 -10.16
N GLU A 158 -30.15 6.78 -8.85
CA GLU A 158 -28.79 6.71 -8.30
C GLU A 158 -28.22 5.30 -8.47
N ARG A 159 -29.04 4.28 -8.18
CA ARG A 159 -28.69 2.88 -8.39
C ARG A 159 -28.35 2.60 -9.87
N GLU A 160 -29.16 3.11 -10.80
CA GLU A 160 -28.91 2.98 -12.23
C GLU A 160 -27.58 3.63 -12.63
N THR A 161 -27.31 4.86 -12.16
CA THR A 161 -26.05 5.57 -12.41
C THR A 161 -24.83 4.78 -11.93
N ILE A 162 -24.91 4.14 -10.76
CA ILE A 162 -23.81 3.32 -10.22
C ILE A 162 -23.63 2.06 -11.07
N ILE A 163 -24.70 1.39 -11.48
CA ILE A 163 -24.64 0.22 -12.36
C ILE A 163 -24.04 0.59 -13.73
N GLU A 164 -24.37 1.75 -14.28
CA GLU A 164 -23.78 2.23 -15.53
C GLU A 164 -22.27 2.52 -15.38
N ARG A 165 -21.84 3.12 -14.26
CA ARG A 165 -20.41 3.28 -13.97
C ARG A 165 -19.71 1.93 -13.85
N LEU A 166 -20.30 0.98 -13.14
CA LEU A 166 -19.76 -0.38 -12.99
C LEU A 166 -19.66 -1.11 -14.34
N SER A 167 -20.69 -0.98 -15.18
CA SER A 167 -20.71 -1.54 -16.54
C SER A 167 -19.58 -0.95 -17.41
N ARG A 168 -19.37 0.38 -17.35
CA ARG A 168 -18.25 1.04 -18.03
C ARG A 168 -16.90 0.52 -17.54
N LEU A 169 -16.70 0.41 -16.24
CA LEU A 169 -15.44 -0.10 -15.68
C LEU A 169 -15.16 -1.54 -16.13
N VAL A 170 -16.17 -2.42 -16.14
CA VAL A 170 -16.03 -3.81 -16.61
C VAL A 170 -15.69 -3.85 -18.10
N ALA A 171 -16.31 -3.01 -18.92
CA ALA A 171 -15.94 -2.88 -20.33
C ALA A 171 -14.53 -2.32 -20.51
N GLU A 172 -14.13 -1.30 -19.75
CA GLU A 172 -12.77 -0.75 -19.79
C GLU A 172 -11.72 -1.81 -19.42
N ALA A 173 -11.97 -2.61 -18.38
CA ALA A 173 -11.11 -3.73 -17.99
C ALA A 173 -10.99 -4.76 -19.12
N TRP A 174 -12.12 -5.15 -19.72
CA TRP A 174 -12.15 -6.10 -20.84
C TRP A 174 -11.34 -5.63 -22.06
N HIS A 175 -11.41 -4.33 -22.39
CA HIS A 175 -10.71 -3.74 -23.53
C HIS A 175 -9.28 -3.28 -23.20
N THR A 176 -8.82 -3.44 -21.95
CA THR A 176 -7.44 -3.11 -21.56
C THR A 176 -6.55 -4.33 -21.81
N ASP A 177 -5.44 -4.12 -22.52
CA ASP A 177 -4.44 -5.18 -22.69
C ASP A 177 -3.66 -5.41 -21.38
N GLU A 178 -3.97 -6.50 -20.69
CA GLU A 178 -3.30 -6.90 -19.46
C GLU A 178 -1.94 -7.55 -19.72
N ILE A 179 -1.72 -8.10 -20.92
CA ILE A 179 -0.48 -8.81 -21.24
C ILE A 179 0.64 -7.78 -21.31
N ARG A 180 1.67 -7.97 -20.48
CA ARG A 180 2.90 -7.21 -20.60
C ARG A 180 3.74 -7.82 -21.72
N HIS A 181 4.04 -7.01 -22.74
CA HIS A 181 4.92 -7.41 -23.85
C HIS A 181 6.39 -7.39 -23.44
N GLU A 182 6.73 -6.63 -22.39
CA GLU A 182 8.07 -6.49 -21.85
C GLU A 182 8.10 -6.87 -20.36
N ARG A 183 9.19 -7.50 -19.93
CA ARG A 183 9.41 -7.83 -18.52
C ARG A 183 9.53 -6.53 -17.71
N PRO A 184 8.86 -6.40 -16.55
CA PRO A 184 9.04 -5.25 -15.68
C PRO A 184 10.50 -5.04 -15.32
N THR A 185 10.91 -3.78 -15.25
CA THR A 185 12.18 -3.43 -14.62
C THR A 185 12.03 -3.48 -13.10
N ALA A 186 13.12 -3.67 -12.37
CA ALA A 186 13.12 -3.59 -10.91
C ALA A 186 12.62 -2.22 -10.38
N VAL A 187 12.75 -1.16 -11.18
CA VAL A 187 12.19 0.16 -10.86
C VAL A 187 10.67 0.17 -10.98
N ASP A 188 10.10 -0.55 -11.95
CA ASP A 188 8.64 -0.65 -12.11
C ASP A 188 8.01 -1.45 -10.96
N GLU A 189 8.69 -2.49 -10.49
CA GLU A 189 8.29 -3.25 -9.30
C GLU A 189 8.29 -2.36 -8.05
N ALA A 190 9.34 -1.56 -7.83
CA ALA A 190 9.39 -0.62 -6.72
C ALA A 190 8.26 0.44 -6.80
N LYS A 191 7.98 0.98 -8.00
CA LYS A 191 6.86 1.90 -8.23
C LYS A 191 5.51 1.28 -7.87
N TRP A 192 5.35 -0.03 -8.09
CA TRP A 192 4.14 -0.73 -7.69
C TRP A 192 4.01 -0.79 -6.16
N GLY A 193 5.09 -1.10 -5.45
CA GLY A 193 5.14 -1.03 -3.98
C GLY A 193 4.74 0.36 -3.44
N PHE A 194 5.21 1.43 -4.07
CA PHE A 194 4.80 2.80 -3.71
C PHE A 194 3.32 3.07 -3.96
N ALA A 195 2.75 2.52 -5.04
CA ALA A 195 1.32 2.66 -5.33
C ALA A 195 0.45 1.94 -4.28
N VAL A 196 0.88 0.80 -3.76
CA VAL A 196 0.20 0.12 -2.63
C VAL A 196 0.19 1.03 -1.39
N ILE A 197 1.28 1.76 -1.15
CA ILE A 197 1.35 2.70 -0.04
C ILE A 197 0.41 3.87 -0.26
N GLU A 198 0.53 4.58 -1.39
CA GLU A 198 -0.29 5.75 -1.73
C GLU A 198 -1.80 5.44 -1.67
N ASN A 199 -2.23 4.34 -2.31
CA ASN A 199 -3.65 4.08 -2.51
C ASN A 199 -4.31 3.32 -1.35
N SER A 200 -3.52 2.61 -0.51
CA SER A 200 -4.06 1.76 0.55
C SER A 200 -3.44 2.06 1.90
N LEU A 201 -2.14 1.81 2.08
CA LEU A 201 -1.52 1.85 3.41
C LEU A 201 -1.48 3.26 4.02
N TRP A 202 -1.41 4.31 3.19
CA TRP A 202 -1.44 5.71 3.64
C TRP A 202 -2.72 6.03 4.41
N GLN A 203 -3.85 5.43 4.03
CA GLN A 203 -5.15 5.61 4.69
C GLN A 203 -5.47 4.50 5.69
N ALA A 204 -5.04 3.27 5.43
CA ALA A 204 -5.31 2.13 6.32
C ALA A 204 -4.53 2.23 7.64
N LEU A 205 -3.28 2.67 7.59
CA LEU A 205 -2.41 2.72 8.77
C LEU A 205 -2.97 3.62 9.88
N PRO A 206 -3.32 4.90 9.65
CA PRO A 206 -3.82 5.76 10.73
C PRO A 206 -5.14 5.23 11.31
N ARG A 207 -6.06 4.73 10.47
CA ARG A 207 -7.32 4.12 10.91
C ARG A 207 -7.10 2.89 11.80
N PHE A 208 -6.12 2.06 11.47
CA PHE A 208 -5.75 0.92 12.30
C PHE A 208 -5.17 1.39 13.65
N LEU A 209 -4.28 2.37 13.63
CA LEU A 209 -3.65 2.89 14.84
C LEU A 209 -4.62 3.64 15.74
N ASP A 210 -5.62 4.33 15.18
CA ASP A 210 -6.71 4.94 15.94
C ASP A 210 -7.59 3.88 16.63
N ASN A 211 -7.95 2.80 15.92
CA ASN A 211 -8.65 1.67 16.56
C ASN A 211 -7.81 1.05 17.68
N LEU A 212 -6.51 0.84 17.45
CA LEU A 212 -5.59 0.32 18.46
C LEU A 212 -5.47 1.26 19.67
N ASP A 213 -5.37 2.57 19.44
CA ASP A 213 -5.30 3.60 20.47
C ASP A 213 -6.56 3.60 21.34
N ARG A 214 -7.75 3.58 20.72
CA ARG A 214 -9.03 3.51 21.43
C ARG A 214 -9.16 2.24 22.25
N SER A 215 -8.91 1.07 21.66
CA SER A 215 -8.92 -0.21 22.38
C SER A 215 -7.94 -0.22 23.56
N LEU A 216 -6.75 0.36 23.39
CA LEU A 216 -5.73 0.42 24.44
C LEU A 216 -6.14 1.38 25.56
N GLN A 217 -6.68 2.54 25.20
CA GLN A 217 -7.19 3.54 26.13
C GLN A 217 -8.34 2.98 26.97
N ASP A 218 -9.28 2.24 26.36
CA ASP A 218 -10.41 1.62 27.06
C ASP A 218 -9.94 0.49 27.99
N ALA A 219 -8.95 -0.31 27.55
CA ALA A 219 -8.44 -1.42 28.35
C ALA A 219 -7.53 -0.97 29.51
N THR A 220 -6.76 0.10 29.35
CA THR A 220 -5.65 0.48 30.26
C THR A 220 -5.75 1.88 30.86
N GLY A 221 -6.64 2.74 30.34
CA GLY A 221 -6.69 4.17 30.69
C GLY A 221 -5.59 5.01 30.06
N LYS A 222 -4.72 4.44 29.21
CA LYS A 222 -3.63 5.12 28.53
C LYS A 222 -3.61 4.78 27.04
N GLY A 223 -3.54 5.82 26.20
CA GLY A 223 -3.43 5.68 24.76
C GLY A 223 -2.03 5.32 24.28
N LEU A 224 -1.92 5.07 23.00
CA LEU A 224 -0.70 4.82 22.27
C LEU A 224 0.16 6.10 22.20
N PRO A 225 1.43 6.08 22.67
CA PRO A 225 2.32 7.24 22.59
C PRO A 225 2.46 7.76 21.15
N LEU A 226 2.59 9.08 20.93
CA LEU A 226 2.65 9.70 19.58
C LEU A 226 3.72 9.07 18.68
N GLN A 227 4.88 8.77 19.28
CA GLN A 227 6.08 8.23 18.65
C GLN A 227 5.99 6.72 18.38
N ALA A 228 4.97 6.03 18.91
CA ALA A 228 4.84 4.60 18.74
C ALA A 228 4.49 4.26 17.28
N SER A 229 5.26 3.32 16.72
CA SER A 229 5.09 2.78 15.38
C SER A 229 5.11 1.25 15.46
N PRO A 230 3.98 0.65 15.89
CA PRO A 230 3.88 -0.80 16.05
C PRO A 230 3.86 -1.55 14.72
N VAL A 231 3.60 -0.84 13.63
CA VAL A 231 3.67 -1.35 12.26
C VAL A 231 4.76 -0.59 11.53
N ARG A 232 5.65 -1.32 10.85
CA ARG A 232 6.66 -0.75 9.97
C ARG A 232 6.61 -1.43 8.61
N ILE A 233 6.98 -0.69 7.57
CA ILE A 233 7.02 -1.19 6.20
C ILE A 233 8.47 -1.16 5.69
N ALA A 234 8.90 -2.26 5.11
CA ALA A 234 10.16 -2.39 4.39
C ALA A 234 9.92 -2.98 2.99
N SER A 235 10.95 -3.07 2.18
CA SER A 235 10.85 -3.58 0.81
C SER A 235 12.14 -4.23 0.34
N TRP A 236 11.99 -5.25 -0.50
CA TRP A 236 13.08 -5.86 -1.27
C TRP A 236 13.16 -5.35 -2.71
N MET A 237 12.13 -4.67 -3.20
CA MET A 237 12.04 -4.21 -4.59
C MET A 237 13.11 -3.15 -4.88
N GLY A 238 14.12 -3.51 -5.68
CA GLY A 238 15.28 -2.67 -5.99
C GLY A 238 16.45 -2.77 -5.01
N GLY A 239 16.34 -3.62 -3.99
CA GLY A 239 17.38 -3.86 -2.98
C GLY A 239 17.89 -5.31 -2.99
N ASP A 240 16.99 -6.27 -3.22
CA ASP A 240 17.33 -7.69 -3.38
C ASP A 240 17.96 -7.95 -4.75
N ARG A 241 19.23 -8.33 -4.75
CA ARG A 241 20.02 -8.65 -5.95
C ARG A 241 20.54 -10.09 -5.94
N ASP A 242 20.07 -10.89 -4.99
CA ASP A 242 20.39 -12.31 -4.89
C ASP A 242 19.88 -13.04 -6.15
N GLY A 243 20.80 -13.59 -6.95
CA GLY A 243 20.49 -14.23 -8.24
C GLY A 243 19.90 -13.30 -9.32
N ASN A 244 19.85 -11.98 -9.12
CA ASN A 244 19.23 -11.03 -10.06
C ASN A 244 20.21 -9.93 -10.50
N PRO A 245 20.93 -10.11 -11.64
CA PRO A 245 21.91 -9.14 -12.12
C PRO A 245 21.29 -7.80 -12.57
N ASN A 246 19.96 -7.74 -12.77
CA ASN A 246 19.29 -6.51 -13.18
C ASN A 246 19.16 -5.49 -12.02
N VAL A 247 19.40 -5.90 -10.78
CA VAL A 247 19.35 -5.02 -9.60
C VAL A 247 20.75 -4.48 -9.30
N THR A 248 21.14 -3.44 -10.04
CA THR A 248 22.44 -2.78 -9.89
C THR A 248 22.42 -1.71 -8.79
N HIS A 249 23.58 -1.20 -8.38
CA HIS A 249 23.67 -0.08 -7.43
C HIS A 249 22.95 1.19 -7.95
N GLN A 250 22.89 1.38 -9.27
CA GLN A 250 22.18 2.50 -9.88
C GLN A 250 20.66 2.34 -9.74
N VAL A 251 20.15 1.12 -9.90
CA VAL A 251 18.74 0.79 -9.66
C VAL A 251 18.39 1.04 -8.19
N THR A 252 19.20 0.54 -7.26
CA THR A 252 18.99 0.78 -5.81
C THR A 252 18.97 2.27 -5.48
N ARG A 253 19.93 3.06 -5.99
CA ARG A 253 19.95 4.52 -5.82
C ARG A 253 18.70 5.18 -6.37
N LYS A 254 18.27 4.79 -7.57
CA LYS A 254 17.07 5.32 -8.23
C LYS A 254 15.81 5.01 -7.44
N VAL A 255 15.65 3.79 -6.95
CA VAL A 255 14.51 3.38 -6.12
C VAL A 255 14.46 4.17 -4.81
N PHE A 256 15.61 4.36 -4.16
CA PHE A 256 15.69 5.16 -2.93
C PHE A 256 15.27 6.62 -3.18
N LEU A 257 15.78 7.26 -4.25
CA LEU A 257 15.41 8.63 -4.61
C LEU A 257 13.92 8.76 -4.99
N LEU A 258 13.35 7.76 -5.68
CA LEU A 258 11.91 7.70 -5.95
C LEU A 258 11.09 7.61 -4.67
N GLY A 259 11.53 6.81 -3.69
CA GLY A 259 10.90 6.74 -2.37
C GLY A 259 10.91 8.08 -1.66
N ARG A 260 12.06 8.79 -1.69
CA ARG A 260 12.18 10.14 -1.13
C ARG A 260 11.27 11.17 -1.83
N TRP A 261 11.20 11.11 -3.15
CA TRP A 261 10.30 11.96 -3.93
C TRP A 261 8.84 11.70 -3.57
N MET A 262 8.43 10.43 -3.51
CA MET A 262 7.05 10.04 -3.20
C MET A 262 6.67 10.38 -1.77
N ALA A 263 7.55 10.15 -0.79
CA ALA A 263 7.32 10.59 0.60
C ALA A 263 7.08 12.10 0.66
N ALA A 264 7.94 12.89 0.03
CA ALA A 264 7.81 14.35 0.03
C ALA A 264 6.49 14.79 -0.62
N ASP A 265 6.07 14.16 -1.72
CA ASP A 265 4.81 14.45 -2.39
C ASP A 265 3.58 14.09 -1.53
N LEU A 266 3.56 12.90 -0.93
CA LEU A 266 2.47 12.46 -0.06
C LEU A 266 2.35 13.34 1.20
N PHE A 267 3.47 13.62 1.88
CA PHE A 267 3.46 14.54 3.01
C PHE A 267 3.07 15.96 2.59
N LEU A 268 3.45 16.42 1.40
CA LEU A 268 3.02 17.73 0.91
C LEU A 268 1.49 17.84 0.82
N ARG A 269 0.81 16.79 0.33
CA ARG A 269 -0.66 16.72 0.28
C ARG A 269 -1.26 16.78 1.69
N ASP A 270 -0.73 16.00 2.63
CA ASP A 270 -1.13 16.02 4.05
C ASP A 270 -0.97 17.42 4.66
N ILE A 271 0.21 18.04 4.51
CA ILE A 271 0.49 19.39 5.05
C ILE A 271 -0.42 20.45 4.42
N GLN A 272 -0.75 20.33 3.13
CA GLN A 272 -1.68 21.26 2.48
C GLN A 272 -3.07 21.21 3.11
N SER A 273 -3.61 20.00 3.35
CA SER A 273 -4.88 19.83 4.05
C SER A 273 -4.82 20.36 5.48
N LEU A 274 -3.77 20.03 6.23
CA LEU A 274 -3.58 20.53 7.60
C LEU A 274 -3.50 22.06 7.67
N ARG A 275 -2.85 22.71 6.70
CA ARG A 275 -2.79 24.18 6.64
C ARG A 275 -4.17 24.79 6.40
N ALA A 276 -5.04 24.14 5.62
CA ALA A 276 -6.39 24.64 5.42
C ALA A 276 -7.19 24.57 6.74
N GLU A 277 -7.09 23.45 7.45
CA GLU A 277 -7.84 23.15 8.68
C GLU A 277 -7.34 23.89 9.92
N LEU A 278 -6.02 23.92 10.17
CA LEU A 278 -5.41 24.41 11.40
C LEU A 278 -5.25 25.95 11.43
N SER A 279 -6.39 26.64 11.33
CA SER A 279 -6.52 28.11 11.30
C SER A 279 -6.50 28.81 12.66
N MET A 280 -6.32 28.05 13.74
CA MET A 280 -6.45 28.53 15.12
C MET A 280 -5.41 29.61 15.45
N TRP A 281 -5.85 30.66 16.13
CA TRP A 281 -5.01 31.80 16.53
C TRP A 281 -4.33 31.58 17.90
N GLN A 282 -4.89 30.72 18.74
CA GLN A 282 -4.37 30.42 20.07
C GLN A 282 -3.36 29.26 19.97
N GLY A 283 -2.13 29.51 20.44
CA GLY A 283 -1.07 28.51 20.49
C GLY A 283 -0.21 28.73 21.73
N SER A 284 0.47 27.67 22.14
CA SER A 284 1.46 27.66 23.21
C SER A 284 2.58 28.67 22.96
N ASP A 285 3.29 29.03 24.03
CA ASP A 285 4.44 29.93 23.95
C ASP A 285 5.56 29.32 23.07
N GLU A 286 5.76 28.00 23.12
CA GLU A 286 6.72 27.27 22.28
C GLU A 286 6.38 27.41 20.78
N LEU A 287 5.11 27.22 20.41
CA LEU A 287 4.67 27.39 19.02
C LEU A 287 4.81 28.85 18.55
N ARG A 288 4.47 29.82 19.40
CA ARG A 288 4.57 31.25 19.08
C ARG A 288 6.01 31.71 18.92
N ALA A 289 6.94 31.16 19.71
CA ALA A 289 8.36 31.44 19.55
C ALA A 289 8.88 31.05 18.15
N LEU A 290 8.36 29.94 17.59
CA LEU A 290 8.70 29.51 16.23
C LEU A 290 7.94 30.28 15.15
N ALA A 291 6.66 30.56 15.36
CA ALA A 291 5.79 31.22 14.38
C ALA A 291 5.97 32.76 14.31
N GLY A 292 6.65 33.36 15.28
CA GLY A 292 6.81 34.81 15.41
C GLY A 292 5.46 35.52 15.64
N ASP A 293 5.31 36.71 15.05
CA ASP A 293 4.11 37.57 15.20
C ASP A 293 2.90 37.11 14.36
N SER A 294 2.92 35.88 13.84
CA SER A 294 1.82 35.36 13.03
C SER A 294 0.53 35.22 13.84
N ARG A 295 -0.59 35.72 13.29
CA ARG A 295 -1.93 35.52 13.85
C ARG A 295 -2.44 34.09 13.70
N GLU A 296 -1.81 33.30 12.83
CA GLU A 296 -2.14 31.90 12.56
C GLU A 296 -0.88 31.05 12.74
N PRO A 297 -0.46 30.80 14.00
CA PRO A 297 0.85 30.23 14.30
C PRO A 297 1.06 28.81 13.73
N TYR A 298 0.03 27.96 13.76
CA TYR A 298 0.09 26.62 13.17
C TYR A 298 0.31 26.66 11.66
N ARG A 299 -0.43 27.54 10.95
CA ARG A 299 -0.28 27.70 9.49
C ARG A 299 1.10 28.19 9.10
N GLN A 300 1.72 29.04 9.92
CA GLN A 300 3.07 29.54 9.70
C GLN A 300 4.10 28.41 9.82
N VAL A 301 4.09 27.66 10.92
CA VAL A 301 5.00 26.52 11.14
C VAL A 301 4.84 25.47 10.03
N LEU A 302 3.59 25.16 9.65
CA LEU A 302 3.31 24.22 8.58
C LEU A 302 3.67 24.77 7.19
N ALA A 303 3.66 26.09 6.97
CA ALA A 303 4.12 26.69 5.71
C ALA A 303 5.64 26.49 5.54
N GLU A 304 6.41 26.64 6.61
CA GLU A 304 7.85 26.39 6.58
C GLU A 304 8.15 24.91 6.32
N LEU A 305 7.42 24.00 6.96
CA LEU A 305 7.53 22.56 6.70
C LEU A 305 7.17 22.23 5.24
N ARG A 306 6.07 22.80 4.72
CA ARG A 306 5.67 22.67 3.32
C ARG A 306 6.79 23.11 2.37
N ASP A 307 7.43 24.24 2.64
CA ASP A 307 8.50 24.76 1.77
C ASP A 307 9.73 23.84 1.78
N LYS A 308 10.07 23.27 2.94
CA LYS A 308 11.13 22.24 3.03
C LYS A 308 10.74 20.95 2.28
N LEU A 309 9.48 20.53 2.34
CA LEU A 309 8.98 19.37 1.58
C LEU A 309 9.07 19.60 0.06
N ILE A 310 8.68 20.78 -0.41
CA ILE A 310 8.81 21.17 -1.84
C ILE A 310 10.27 21.08 -2.27
N ARG A 311 11.19 21.71 -1.53
CA ARG A 311 12.63 21.63 -1.83
C ARG A 311 13.15 20.19 -1.82
N THR A 312 12.66 19.35 -0.90
CA THR A 312 13.06 17.94 -0.80
C THR A 312 12.57 17.14 -2.01
N ARG A 313 11.33 17.36 -2.45
CA ARG A 313 10.76 16.73 -3.65
C ARG A 313 11.53 17.16 -4.90
N ASP A 314 11.75 18.45 -5.07
CA ASP A 314 12.43 19.02 -6.24
C ASP A 314 13.91 18.56 -6.28
N TRP A 315 14.58 18.48 -5.13
CA TRP A 315 15.92 17.88 -5.00
C TRP A 315 15.94 16.41 -5.43
N ALA A 316 14.94 15.62 -5.01
CA ALA A 316 14.86 14.21 -5.36
C ALA A 316 14.60 14.02 -6.87
N GLU A 317 13.76 14.87 -7.46
CA GLU A 317 13.47 14.89 -8.90
C GLU A 317 14.71 15.24 -9.73
N ALA A 318 15.39 16.34 -9.41
CA ALA A 318 16.64 16.72 -10.06
C ALA A 318 17.70 15.61 -9.93
N SER A 319 17.81 14.99 -8.74
CA SER A 319 18.73 13.88 -8.49
C SER A 319 18.40 12.63 -9.32
N LEU A 320 17.12 12.36 -9.61
CA LEU A 320 16.67 11.26 -10.47
C LEU A 320 17.01 11.52 -11.93
N ASN A 321 16.96 12.78 -12.36
CA ASN A 321 17.30 13.22 -13.72
C ASN A 321 18.81 13.43 -13.93
N ASN A 322 19.63 13.26 -12.89
CA ASN A 322 21.06 13.58 -12.86
C ASN A 322 21.36 15.06 -13.15
N GLU A 323 20.46 15.94 -12.72
CA GLU A 323 20.60 17.38 -12.78
C GLU A 323 21.25 17.93 -11.50
N PRO A 324 21.83 19.15 -11.51
CA PRO A 324 22.32 19.79 -10.30
C PRO A 324 21.19 19.96 -9.27
N ALA A 325 21.39 19.42 -8.06
CA ALA A 325 20.39 19.42 -7.00
C ALA A 325 20.92 20.12 -5.75
N GLU A 326 20.29 21.22 -5.34
CA GLU A 326 20.64 21.92 -4.10
C GLU A 326 20.12 21.17 -2.87
N THR A 327 20.99 20.98 -1.88
CA THR A 327 20.63 20.32 -0.60
C THR A 327 20.23 21.31 0.48
N THR A 328 20.26 22.61 0.19
CA THR A 328 19.97 23.65 1.18
C THR A 328 18.49 23.65 1.54
N GLY A 329 18.18 23.48 2.83
CA GLY A 329 16.81 23.56 3.33
C GLY A 329 15.91 22.39 2.92
N ILE A 330 16.48 21.26 2.50
CA ILE A 330 15.76 19.98 2.36
C ILE A 330 15.58 19.31 3.73
N LEU A 331 14.63 18.40 3.83
CA LEU A 331 14.49 17.49 4.97
C LEU A 331 15.42 16.30 4.75
N PHE A 332 16.35 16.06 5.66
CA PHE A 332 17.24 14.90 5.61
C PHE A 332 16.89 13.90 6.72
N GLU A 333 16.75 14.39 7.95
CA GLU A 333 16.39 13.59 9.12
C GLU A 333 14.88 13.57 9.33
N ASN A 334 14.34 12.42 9.73
CA ASN A 334 12.90 12.27 9.96
C ASN A 334 12.40 13.17 11.09
N GLU A 335 13.25 13.49 12.07
CA GLU A 335 12.93 14.42 13.15
C GLU A 335 12.57 15.82 12.62
N SER A 336 13.21 16.26 11.53
CA SER A 336 12.87 17.54 10.89
C SER A 336 11.47 17.57 10.27
N LEU A 337 10.86 16.39 10.04
CA LEU A 337 9.47 16.23 9.62
C LEU A 337 8.53 16.09 10.84
N THR A 338 8.90 15.28 11.83
CA THR A 338 8.01 14.95 12.97
C THR A 338 7.95 16.06 14.02
N ALA A 339 9.08 16.69 14.35
CA ALA A 339 9.15 17.71 15.40
C ALA A 339 8.16 18.87 15.23
N PRO A 340 8.03 19.52 14.05
CA PRO A 340 7.04 20.58 13.86
C PRO A 340 5.58 20.08 13.97
N LEU A 341 5.29 18.85 13.55
CA LEU A 341 3.95 18.26 13.68
C LEU A 341 3.61 17.97 15.15
N GLU A 342 4.56 17.42 15.89
CA GLU A 342 4.41 17.14 17.32
C GLU A 342 4.31 18.42 18.15
N LEU A 343 5.03 19.48 17.77
CA LEU A 343 4.88 20.81 18.37
C LEU A 343 3.45 21.33 18.19
N CYS A 344 2.91 21.27 16.96
CA CYS A 344 1.52 21.62 16.71
C CYS A 344 0.56 20.79 17.56
N TYR A 345 0.81 19.48 17.70
CA TYR A 345 -0.02 18.60 18.51
C TYR A 345 0.00 18.99 20.00
N ARG A 346 1.18 19.14 20.59
CA ARG A 346 1.33 19.57 22.00
C ARG A 346 0.67 20.92 22.25
N SER A 347 0.86 21.88 21.35
CA SER A 347 0.25 23.21 21.44
C SER A 347 -1.28 23.16 21.40
N LEU A 348 -1.88 22.34 20.53
CA LEU A 348 -3.34 22.18 20.48
C LEU A 348 -3.86 21.56 21.78
N VAL A 349 -3.19 20.53 22.31
CA VAL A 349 -3.57 19.88 23.57
C VAL A 349 -3.49 20.87 24.73
N GLU A 350 -2.41 21.66 24.83
CA GLU A 350 -2.25 22.69 25.86
C GLU A 350 -3.35 23.76 25.79
N CYS A 351 -3.81 24.10 24.58
CA CYS A 351 -4.90 25.04 24.37
C CYS A 351 -6.30 24.42 24.55
N GLY A 352 -6.42 23.16 24.97
CA GLY A 352 -7.71 22.47 25.15
C GLY A 352 -8.38 22.01 23.84
N LEU A 353 -7.63 21.96 22.74
CA LEU A 353 -8.08 21.60 21.39
C LEU A 353 -7.69 20.17 21.00
N GLU A 354 -7.65 19.27 21.97
CA GLU A 354 -7.21 17.87 21.77
C GLU A 354 -8.03 17.13 20.70
N HIS A 355 -9.34 17.39 20.61
CA HIS A 355 -10.19 16.79 19.57
C HIS A 355 -9.74 17.15 18.15
N ILE A 356 -9.16 18.34 17.95
CA ILE A 356 -8.58 18.75 16.66
C ILE A 356 -7.22 18.09 16.47
N ALA A 357 -6.40 18.05 17.53
CA ALA A 357 -5.08 17.43 17.50
C ALA A 357 -5.15 15.93 17.12
N LYS A 358 -6.18 15.23 17.57
CA LYS A 358 -6.47 13.82 17.28
C LYS A 358 -7.06 13.55 15.89
N GLY A 359 -7.33 14.58 15.09
CA GLY A 359 -7.79 14.44 13.70
C GLY A 359 -6.65 14.21 12.72
N GLY A 360 -6.69 14.87 11.57
CA GLY A 360 -5.70 14.69 10.49
C GLY A 360 -4.24 14.95 10.92
N LEU A 361 -4.02 15.77 11.96
CA LEU A 361 -2.67 16.01 12.48
C LEU A 361 -2.06 14.73 13.08
N LEU A 362 -2.84 14.00 13.88
CA LEU A 362 -2.39 12.73 14.44
C LEU A 362 -2.12 11.71 13.33
N ASP A 363 -2.97 11.66 12.30
CA ASP A 363 -2.77 10.78 11.14
C ASP A 363 -1.43 11.05 10.45
N SER A 364 -1.10 12.32 10.20
CA SER A 364 0.18 12.72 9.61
C SER A 364 1.37 12.40 10.52
N ILE A 365 1.24 12.56 11.84
CA ILE A 365 2.28 12.16 12.81
C ILE A 365 2.51 10.64 12.75
N ARG A 366 1.44 9.83 12.74
CA ARG A 366 1.55 8.37 12.63
C ARG A 366 2.21 7.92 11.32
N ARG A 367 1.87 8.58 10.22
CA ARG A 367 2.52 8.37 8.91
C ARG A 367 3.99 8.74 8.95
N ALA A 368 4.34 9.89 9.55
CA ALA A 368 5.72 10.35 9.66
C ALA A 368 6.60 9.40 10.49
N HIS A 369 6.06 8.79 11.54
CA HIS A 369 6.79 7.79 12.34
C HIS A 369 6.89 6.41 11.67
N THR A 370 5.96 6.08 10.78
CA THR A 370 5.91 4.74 10.16
C THR A 370 6.59 4.69 8.80
N PHE A 371 6.29 5.64 7.91
CA PHE A 371 6.84 5.71 6.55
C PHE A 371 8.08 6.61 6.49
N GLY A 372 7.98 7.79 7.11
CA GLY A 372 9.03 8.80 7.16
C GLY A 372 9.51 9.29 5.78
N LEU A 373 10.63 10.02 5.79
CA LEU A 373 11.25 10.58 4.58
C LEU A 373 11.74 9.56 3.51
N PRO A 374 12.08 8.28 3.82
CA PRO A 374 12.39 7.31 2.77
C PRO A 374 11.14 6.64 2.17
N LEU A 375 9.93 6.89 2.71
CA LEU A 375 8.67 6.18 2.47
C LEU A 375 8.68 4.72 2.95
N ILE A 376 9.70 3.97 2.55
CA ILE A 376 9.95 2.58 2.96
C ILE A 376 11.43 2.39 3.22
N ARG A 377 11.76 1.50 4.16
CA ARG A 377 13.13 1.00 4.27
C ARG A 377 13.38 -0.02 3.17
N LEU A 378 14.56 0.07 2.55
CA LEU A 378 14.98 -0.84 1.50
C LEU A 378 16.05 -1.78 2.07
N ASP A 379 15.77 -3.08 2.06
CA ASP A 379 16.75 -4.07 2.46
C ASP A 379 17.69 -4.37 1.31
N ILE A 380 18.99 -4.49 1.60
CA ILE A 380 19.99 -4.91 0.62
C ILE A 380 20.35 -6.36 0.90
N ARG A 381 20.13 -7.23 -0.09
CA ARG A 381 20.41 -8.65 0.01
C ARG A 381 21.34 -9.10 -1.10
N GLN A 382 22.38 -9.86 -0.73
CA GLN A 382 23.35 -10.45 -1.65
C GLN A 382 23.82 -11.81 -1.09
N GLU A 383 24.19 -12.73 -1.97
CA GLU A 383 24.75 -14.03 -1.56
C GLU A 383 26.18 -13.90 -1.02
N ALA A 384 26.53 -14.70 -0.01
CA ALA A 384 27.82 -14.64 0.68
C ALA A 384 29.01 -14.83 -0.27
N THR A 385 28.89 -15.69 -1.28
CA THR A 385 29.93 -15.96 -2.28
C THR A 385 30.42 -14.69 -2.97
N ARG A 386 29.51 -13.76 -3.31
CA ARG A 386 29.86 -12.50 -3.97
C ARG A 386 30.69 -11.58 -3.08
N HIS A 387 30.51 -11.66 -1.77
CA HIS A 387 31.34 -10.93 -0.82
C HIS A 387 32.73 -11.54 -0.73
N ALA A 388 32.82 -12.88 -0.65
CA ALA A 388 34.09 -13.60 -0.61
C ALA A 388 34.94 -13.34 -1.87
N GLU A 389 34.34 -13.40 -3.06
CA GLU A 389 35.00 -13.09 -4.33
C GLU A 389 35.56 -11.66 -4.37
N ALA A 390 34.78 -10.67 -3.90
CA ALA A 390 35.21 -9.27 -3.88
C ALA A 390 36.39 -9.03 -2.91
N VAL A 391 36.38 -9.68 -1.75
CA VAL A 391 37.50 -9.61 -0.80
C VAL A 391 38.73 -10.32 -1.37
N ALA A 392 38.54 -11.48 -2.00
CA ALA A 392 39.63 -12.23 -2.64
C ALA A 392 40.35 -11.41 -3.70
N GLU A 393 39.61 -10.71 -4.56
CA GLU A 393 40.19 -9.81 -5.57
C GLU A 393 41.02 -8.68 -4.92
N MET A 394 40.56 -8.11 -3.80
CA MET A 394 41.32 -7.09 -3.06
C MET A 394 42.59 -7.65 -2.42
N VAL A 395 42.51 -8.84 -1.81
CA VAL A 395 43.65 -9.51 -1.15
C VAL A 395 44.71 -9.90 -2.17
N GLU A 396 44.30 -10.47 -3.30
CA GLU A 396 45.19 -10.81 -4.42
C GLU A 396 45.87 -9.56 -4.97
N TYR A 397 45.11 -8.49 -5.21
CA TYR A 397 45.64 -7.22 -5.71
C TYR A 397 46.69 -6.60 -4.77
N LEU A 398 46.49 -6.72 -3.45
CA LEU A 398 47.44 -6.25 -2.44
C LEU A 398 48.64 -7.19 -2.23
N GLY A 399 48.67 -8.34 -2.91
CA GLY A 399 49.73 -9.35 -2.78
C GLY A 399 49.72 -10.06 -1.42
N LEU A 400 48.57 -10.13 -0.75
CA LEU A 400 48.41 -10.68 0.59
C LEU A 400 48.10 -12.18 0.62
N GLY A 401 47.72 -12.78 -0.52
CA GLY A 401 47.46 -14.21 -0.64
C GLY A 401 46.20 -14.52 -1.45
N ASP A 402 45.62 -15.69 -1.20
CA ASP A 402 44.34 -16.14 -1.78
C ASP A 402 43.32 -16.35 -0.66
N TYR A 403 42.47 -15.35 -0.46
CA TYR A 403 41.43 -15.34 0.57
C TYR A 403 40.49 -16.56 0.50
N LEU A 404 40.19 -17.07 -0.69
CA LEU A 404 39.25 -18.20 -0.85
C LEU A 404 39.86 -19.54 -0.38
N SER A 405 41.17 -19.56 -0.15
CA SER A 405 41.90 -20.74 0.35
C SER A 405 42.12 -20.72 1.87
N TRP A 406 41.85 -19.60 2.54
CA TRP A 406 42.02 -19.47 3.99
C TRP A 406 41.00 -20.31 4.75
N GLY A 407 41.37 -20.77 5.94
CA GLY A 407 40.42 -21.41 6.86
C GLY A 407 39.46 -20.37 7.46
N GLU A 408 38.31 -20.78 8.00
CA GLU A 408 37.32 -19.85 8.58
C GLU A 408 37.88 -18.97 9.72
N ASP A 409 38.88 -19.46 10.47
CA ASP A 409 39.53 -18.71 11.56
C ASP A 409 40.59 -17.70 11.08
N GLU A 410 41.08 -17.83 9.84
CA GLU A 410 42.15 -17.03 9.22
C GLU A 410 41.54 -15.92 8.35
#